data_AF-A0A956KYL3-F1
#
_entry.id   AF-A0A956KYL3-F1
#
_cell.length_a   1.000
_cell.length_b   1.000
_cell.length_c   1.000
_cell.angle_alpha   90.00
_cell.angle_beta   90.00
_cell.angle_gamma   90.00
#
_symmetry.space_group_name_H-M   'P 1'
#
loop_
_entity.id
_entity.type
_entity.pdbx_description
1 polymer ?
#
loop_
_entity_poly.entity_id
_entity_poly.type
_entity_poly.pdbx_seq_one_letter_code
_entity_poly.pdbx_strand_id
1 'polypeptide(L)'
;MLALALALCLDAAIEPAALPPGPVELRWDAPAACPTEGEVRASLDAMLRGAAPPEASLSVDARVTGTPGAYVLDLAVVSAAGRDARTIRAARCEPLGRAAALVAATLVDPVTVADY
;
A
#
# COMPACT_ATOMS: atom_id res chain seq x y z
N MET A 1 57.27 5.92 -34.52
CA MET A 1 56.33 4.78 -34.38
C MET A 1 55.56 5.02 -33.08
N LEU A 2 54.39 5.69 -33.14
CA LEU A 2 53.04 5.10 -32.96
C LEU A 2 52.88 4.38 -31.60
N ALA A 3 51.90 4.62 -30.72
CA ALA A 3 50.84 5.62 -30.55
C ALA A 3 50.32 5.41 -29.10
N LEU A 4 50.22 6.46 -28.28
CA LEU A 4 49.71 6.38 -26.90
C LEU A 4 48.19 6.61 -26.95
N ALA A 5 47.39 5.55 -26.96
CA ALA A 5 45.94 5.65 -26.96
C ALA A 5 45.42 5.89 -25.54
N LEU A 6 45.03 7.14 -25.24
CA LEU A 6 44.30 7.54 -24.04
C LEU A 6 42.91 6.88 -24.05
N ALA A 7 42.69 5.90 -23.16
CA ALA A 7 41.37 5.35 -22.89
C ALA A 7 40.65 6.26 -21.88
N LEU A 8 39.88 7.23 -22.38
CA LEU A 8 38.88 7.93 -21.56
C LEU A 8 37.70 6.97 -21.33
N CYS A 9 37.67 6.31 -20.18
CA CYS A 9 36.44 5.67 -19.70
C CYS A 9 35.45 6.78 -19.33
N LEU A 10 34.50 7.04 -20.22
CA LEU A 10 33.37 7.91 -19.96
C LEU A 10 32.41 7.14 -19.05
N ASP A 11 32.56 7.29 -17.73
CA ASP A 11 31.60 6.81 -16.74
C ASP A 11 30.33 7.67 -16.86
N ALA A 12 29.49 7.31 -17.83
CA ALA A 12 28.13 7.81 -17.88
C ALA A 12 27.41 7.25 -16.66
N ALA A 13 27.26 8.08 -15.62
CA ALA A 13 26.32 7.81 -14.54
C ALA A 13 24.93 7.70 -15.16
N ILE A 14 24.49 6.47 -15.41
CA ILE A 14 23.11 6.17 -15.75
C ILE A 14 22.35 6.42 -14.45
N GLU A 15 21.85 7.64 -14.24
CA GLU A 15 20.86 7.89 -13.21
C GLU A 15 19.65 7.00 -13.53
N PRO A 16 19.30 6.04 -12.67
CA PRO A 16 18.14 5.21 -12.90
C PRO A 16 16.93 6.14 -13.00
N ALA A 17 16.24 6.09 -14.13
CA ALA A 17 14.99 6.82 -14.29
C ALA A 17 14.06 6.35 -13.16
N ALA A 18 13.68 7.28 -12.27
CA ALA A 18 12.74 7.00 -11.20
C ALA A 18 11.46 6.43 -11.83
N LEU A 19 11.12 5.20 -11.46
CA LEU A 19 9.85 4.60 -11.86
C LEU A 19 8.73 5.52 -11.36
N PRO A 20 7.71 5.82 -12.18
CA PRO A 20 6.58 6.59 -11.71
C PRO A 20 5.95 5.83 -10.53
N PRO A 21 5.50 6.55 -9.48
CA PRO A 21 4.92 5.92 -8.33
C PRO A 21 3.77 4.98 -8.70
N GLY A 22 3.71 3.85 -8.01
CA GLY A 22 2.68 2.85 -8.25
C GLY A 22 1.31 3.28 -7.72
N PRO A 23 0.21 2.98 -8.42
CA PRO A 23 -1.13 3.19 -7.88
C PRO A 23 -1.41 2.26 -6.68
N VAL A 24 -2.27 2.72 -5.77
CA VAL A 24 -2.87 1.90 -4.71
C VAL A 24 -4.26 1.46 -5.15
N GLU A 25 -4.39 0.22 -5.61
CA GLU A 25 -5.67 -0.39 -5.94
C GLU A 25 -6.39 -0.87 -4.66
N LEU A 26 -7.67 -0.58 -4.52
CA LEU A 26 -8.52 -1.03 -3.40
C LEU A 26 -9.69 -1.79 -3.99
N ARG A 27 -9.95 -2.97 -3.44
CA ARG A 27 -11.17 -3.73 -3.68
C ARG A 27 -11.83 -3.96 -2.33
N TRP A 28 -13.07 -3.50 -2.21
CA TRP A 28 -13.83 -3.59 -0.98
C TRP A 28 -15.17 -4.30 -1.20
N ASP A 29 -15.31 -5.48 -0.61
CA ASP A 29 -16.51 -6.31 -0.67
C ASP A 29 -17.13 -6.40 0.72
N ALA A 30 -18.30 -5.78 0.92
CA ALA A 30 -18.92 -5.73 2.24
C ALA A 30 -20.46 -5.67 2.18
N PRO A 31 -21.15 -6.14 3.24
CA PRO A 31 -22.59 -5.95 3.41
C PRO A 31 -23.00 -4.47 3.42
N ALA A 32 -24.26 -4.18 3.10
CA ALA A 32 -24.79 -2.81 3.07
C ALA A 32 -24.72 -2.05 4.42
N ALA A 33 -24.56 -2.75 5.54
CA ALA A 33 -24.37 -2.15 6.86
C ALA A 33 -22.95 -1.62 7.11
N CYS A 34 -22.03 -1.85 6.16
CA CYS A 34 -20.63 -1.46 6.22
C CYS A 34 -20.36 -0.19 5.42
N PRO A 35 -19.24 0.51 5.69
CA PRO A 35 -18.77 1.57 4.81
C PRO A 35 -18.64 1.09 3.36
N THR A 36 -18.86 1.99 2.42
CA THR A 36 -18.67 1.78 0.98
C THR A 36 -17.19 1.82 0.62
N GLU A 37 -16.84 1.27 -0.56
CA GLU A 37 -15.46 1.37 -1.07
C GLU A 37 -14.98 2.82 -1.15
N GLY A 38 -15.85 3.76 -1.57
CA GLY A 38 -15.53 5.18 -1.65
C GLY A 38 -15.21 5.82 -0.31
N GLU A 39 -15.91 5.43 0.76
CA GLU A 39 -15.64 5.92 2.13
C GLU A 39 -14.32 5.36 2.70
N VAL A 40 -14.03 4.09 2.42
CA VAL A 40 -12.75 3.46 2.79
C VAL A 40 -11.60 4.09 1.99
N ARG A 41 -11.79 4.29 0.69
CA ARG A 41 -10.85 5.02 -0.19
C ARG A 41 -10.56 6.42 0.33
N ALA A 42 -11.59 7.20 0.61
CA ALA A 42 -11.44 8.55 1.14
C ALA A 42 -10.69 8.57 2.48
N SER A 43 -10.91 7.56 3.33
CA SER A 43 -10.18 7.40 4.60
C SER A 43 -8.71 7.07 4.38
N LEU A 44 -8.40 6.16 3.44
CA LEU A 44 -7.04 5.79 3.07
C LEU A 44 -6.28 6.98 2.47
N ASP A 45 -6.89 7.66 1.50
CA ASP A 45 -6.30 8.84 0.86
C ASP A 45 -6.06 9.95 1.89
N ALA A 46 -6.98 10.12 2.84
CA ALA A 46 -6.83 11.08 3.93
C ALA A 46 -5.63 10.80 4.84
N MET A 47 -5.30 9.53 5.07
CA MET A 47 -4.14 9.10 5.86
C MET A 47 -2.83 9.24 5.08
N LEU A 48 -2.87 9.04 3.76
CA LEU A 48 -1.72 9.18 2.87
C LEU A 48 -1.46 10.62 2.40
N ARG A 49 -2.29 11.59 2.80
CA ARG A 49 -2.06 12.99 2.45
C ARG A 49 -0.69 13.46 2.97
N GLY A 50 0.19 13.81 2.05
CA GLY A 50 1.56 14.26 2.35
C GLY A 50 2.59 13.14 2.48
N ALA A 51 2.17 11.87 2.38
CA ALA A 51 3.09 10.75 2.24
C ALA A 51 3.71 10.74 0.84
N ALA A 52 4.94 10.23 0.75
CA ALA A 52 5.50 9.90 -0.54
C ALA A 52 4.65 8.79 -1.18
N PRO A 53 4.34 8.88 -2.47
CA PRO A 53 3.62 7.80 -3.13
C PRO A 53 4.49 6.53 -3.18
N PRO A 54 3.87 5.34 -3.16
CA PRO A 54 4.63 4.10 -3.07
C PRO A 54 5.49 3.90 -4.33
N GLU A 55 6.68 3.34 -4.16
CA GLU A 55 7.63 3.08 -5.25
C GLU A 55 7.12 2.05 -6.25
N ALA A 56 6.18 1.19 -5.84
CA ALA A 56 5.58 0.14 -6.65
C ALA A 56 4.08 0.04 -6.41
N SER A 57 3.35 -0.57 -7.35
CA SER A 57 1.91 -0.77 -7.24
C SER A 57 1.55 -1.62 -6.02
N LEU A 58 0.49 -1.22 -5.33
CA LEU A 58 -0.04 -1.92 -4.15
C LEU A 58 -1.49 -2.31 -4.41
N SER A 59 -1.86 -3.55 -4.08
CA SER A 59 -3.24 -4.03 -4.09
C SER A 59 -3.73 -4.26 -2.68
N VAL A 60 -4.88 -3.70 -2.34
CA VAL A 60 -5.58 -3.89 -1.07
C VAL A 60 -6.89 -4.61 -1.36
N ASP A 61 -6.97 -5.88 -0.99
CA ASP A 61 -8.18 -6.69 -1.08
C ASP A 61 -8.80 -6.83 0.31
N ALA A 62 -10.04 -6.38 0.46
CA ALA A 62 -10.75 -6.40 1.73
C ALA A 62 -12.16 -6.99 1.56
N ARG A 63 -12.46 -8.03 2.35
CA ARG A 63 -13.78 -8.63 2.41
C ARG A 63 -14.32 -8.59 3.83
N VAL A 64 -15.52 -8.06 4.00
CA VAL A 64 -16.25 -8.13 5.27
C VAL A 64 -17.36 -9.17 5.17
N THR A 65 -17.43 -10.06 6.15
CA THR A 65 -18.55 -11.00 6.32
C THR A 65 -19.30 -10.69 7.62
N GLY A 66 -20.64 -10.71 7.52
CA GLY A 66 -21.51 -10.66 8.69
C GLY A 66 -21.63 -12.04 9.33
N THR A 67 -21.44 -12.11 10.64
CA THR A 67 -21.64 -13.33 11.46
C THR A 67 -22.64 -13.01 12.58
N PRO A 68 -23.25 -14.01 13.23
CA PRO A 68 -24.13 -13.75 14.36
C PRO A 68 -23.44 -12.93 15.46
N GLY A 69 -23.86 -11.67 15.63
CA GLY A 69 -23.35 -10.76 16.66
C GLY A 69 -22.01 -10.06 16.34
N ALA A 70 -21.41 -10.27 15.17
CA ALA A 70 -20.14 -9.65 14.81
C ALA A 70 -19.91 -9.56 13.30
N TYR A 71 -18.94 -8.74 12.91
CA TYR A 71 -18.40 -8.64 11.57
C TYR A 71 -16.94 -9.08 11.57
N VAL A 72 -16.53 -9.75 10.50
CA VAL A 72 -15.16 -10.22 10.29
C VAL A 72 -14.66 -9.62 9.00
N LEU A 73 -13.58 -8.84 9.08
CA LEU A 73 -12.83 -8.33 7.94
C LEU A 73 -11.63 -9.26 7.69
N ASP A 74 -11.52 -9.78 6.48
CA ASP A 74 -10.31 -10.37 5.96
C ASP A 74 -9.66 -9.35 5.01
N LEU A 75 -8.46 -8.90 5.36
CA LEU A 75 -7.69 -7.89 4.65
C LEU A 75 -6.40 -8.51 4.14
N ALA A 76 -6.08 -8.28 2.87
CA ALA A 76 -4.79 -8.60 2.30
C ALA A 76 -4.20 -7.41 1.54
N VAL A 77 -2.92 -7.14 1.78
CA VAL A 77 -2.15 -6.14 1.05
C VAL A 77 -1.04 -6.85 0.30
N VAL A 78 -1.00 -6.66 -1.02
CA VAL A 78 0.00 -7.25 -1.91
C VAL A 78 0.88 -6.14 -2.44
N SER A 79 2.18 -6.33 -2.28
CA SER A 79 3.25 -5.42 -2.70
C SER A 79 4.35 -6.20 -3.41
N ALA A 80 5.35 -5.47 -3.92
CA ALA A 80 6.58 -6.09 -4.41
C ALA A 80 7.34 -6.87 -3.32
N ALA A 81 7.21 -6.49 -2.05
CA ALA A 81 7.87 -7.15 -0.92
C ALA A 81 7.16 -8.43 -0.47
N GLY A 82 5.91 -8.66 -0.91
CA GLY A 82 5.12 -9.83 -0.57
C GLY A 82 3.67 -9.50 -0.20
N ARG A 83 3.03 -10.45 0.49
CA ARG A 83 1.62 -10.38 0.89
C ARG A 83 1.51 -10.34 2.42
N ASP A 84 0.93 -9.27 2.96
CA ASP A 84 0.50 -9.18 4.37
C ASP A 84 -1.01 -9.47 4.42
N ALA A 85 -1.45 -10.31 5.34
CA ALA A 85 -2.87 -10.64 5.50
C ALA A 85 -3.26 -10.64 6.98
N ARG A 86 -4.43 -10.07 7.28
CA ARG A 86 -4.92 -9.92 8.66
C ARG A 86 -6.43 -10.11 8.71
N THR A 87 -6.89 -10.67 9.83
CA THR A 87 -8.33 -10.78 10.14
C THR A 87 -8.66 -9.88 11.32
N ILE A 88 -9.66 -9.02 11.16
CA ILE A 88 -10.11 -8.07 12.19
C ILE A 88 -11.58 -8.36 12.52
N ARG A 89 -11.92 -8.44 13.80
CA ARG A 89 -13.30 -8.67 14.27
C ARG A 89 -13.83 -7.46 15.01
N ALA A 90 -15.10 -7.12 14.77
CA ALA A 90 -15.78 -6.05 15.48
C ALA A 90 -17.27 -6.37 15.65
N ALA A 91 -17.89 -5.86 16.73
CA ALA A 91 -19.33 -6.01 16.95
C ALA A 91 -20.17 -5.19 15.95
N ARG A 92 -19.59 -4.12 15.39
CA ARG A 92 -20.22 -3.24 14.39
C ARG A 92 -19.32 -3.19 13.16
N CYS A 93 -19.92 -3.02 11.98
CA CYS A 93 -19.15 -3.00 10.74
C CYS A 93 -18.38 -1.69 10.52
N GLU A 94 -18.98 -0.55 10.87
CA GLU A 94 -18.40 0.79 10.72
C GLU A 94 -16.89 0.90 11.06
N PRO A 95 -16.40 0.45 12.24
CA PRO A 95 -14.98 0.56 12.58
C PRO A 95 -14.05 -0.25 11.68
N LEU A 96 -14.53 -1.30 10.99
CA LEU A 96 -13.70 -2.14 10.12
C LEU A 96 -13.17 -1.38 8.90
N GLY A 97 -13.95 -0.45 8.34
CA GLY A 97 -13.50 0.36 7.20
C GLY A 97 -12.32 1.27 7.56
N ARG A 98 -12.41 1.97 8.69
CA ARG A 98 -11.29 2.80 9.19
C ARG A 98 -10.08 1.95 9.57
N ALA A 99 -10.29 0.79 10.19
CA ALA A 99 -9.21 -0.13 10.52
C ALA A 99 -8.48 -0.64 9.26
N ALA A 100 -9.24 -0.99 8.21
CA ALA A 100 -8.67 -1.41 6.93
C ALA A 100 -7.80 -0.31 6.30
N ALA A 101 -8.31 0.92 6.24
CA ALA A 101 -7.57 2.07 5.73
C ALA A 101 -6.27 2.31 6.51
N LEU A 102 -6.32 2.21 7.84
CA LEU A 102 -5.13 2.39 8.68
C LEU A 102 -4.07 1.32 8.42
N VAL A 103 -4.46 0.05 8.41
CA VAL A 103 -3.52 -1.05 8.13
C VAL A 103 -2.91 -0.91 6.74
N ALA A 104 -3.72 -0.59 5.73
CA ALA A 104 -3.22 -0.35 4.37
C ALA A 104 -2.24 0.84 4.35
N ALA A 105 -2.56 1.96 4.98
CA ALA A 105 -1.69 3.13 5.02
C ALA A 105 -0.32 2.82 5.66
N THR A 106 -0.29 2.06 6.77
CA THR A 106 0.97 1.68 7.44
C THR A 106 1.87 0.77 6.60
N LEU A 107 1.29 0.05 5.63
CA LEU A 107 2.04 -0.83 4.73
C LEU A 107 2.48 -0.09 3.45
N VAL A 108 1.80 1.01 3.09
CA VAL A 108 2.18 1.90 1.98
C VAL A 108 3.37 2.78 2.37
N ASP A 109 3.32 3.35 3.56
CA ASP A 109 4.40 4.17 4.14
C ASP A 109 4.88 3.51 5.45
N PRO A 110 5.70 2.45 5.36
CA PRO A 110 6.31 1.88 6.53
C PRO A 110 7.28 2.91 7.08
N VAL A 111 6.94 3.51 8.23
CA VAL A 111 7.86 4.37 8.99
C VAL A 111 9.16 3.60 9.14
N THR A 112 10.17 4.00 8.38
CA THR A 112 11.45 3.34 8.40
C THR A 112 12.10 3.79 9.70
N VAL A 113 11.98 2.97 10.74
CA VAL A 113 12.85 3.08 11.91
C VAL A 113 14.25 2.69 11.41
N ALA A 114 15.01 3.68 10.95
CA ALA A 114 16.42 3.47 10.70
C ALA A 114 17.03 3.02 12.03
N ASP A 115 17.54 1.78 12.05
CA ASP A 115 18.32 1.23 13.14
C ASP A 115 19.40 2.25 13.55
N TYR A 116 19.41 2.61 14.84
CA TYR A 116 20.34 3.55 15.45
C TYR A 116 21.68 2.88 15.78
#